data_AF-A0A836W3C1-F1
#
_entry.id   AF-A0A836W3C1-F1
#
_cell.length_a   1.000
_cell.length_b   1.000
_cell.length_c   1.000
_cell.angle_alpha   90.00
_cell.angle_beta   90.00
_cell.angle_gamma   90.00
#
_symmetry.space_group_name_H-M   'P 1'
#
loop_
_entity.id
_entity.type
_entity.pdbx_description
1 polymer ?
#
loop_
_entity_poly.entity_id
_entity_poly.type
_entity_poly.pdbx_seq_one_letter_code
_entity_poly.pdbx_strand_id
1 'polypeptide(L)'
;MDTLKDGELRYDLLTGEDITVSVKDEQVDTVIVRGRATSYYHLFEDGVEKGLNKVLGDEIRMLFSDGELKKVIVTSDPSTSTGTFYPPKSKAMIEKELNELLAKIGIVSTKKDRPATQEAEKKSSDKS
;
A
#
# COMPACT_ATOMS: atom_id res chain seq x y z
N MET A 1 3.52 25.44 -16.39
CA MET A 1 2.39 25.12 -15.49
C MET A 1 2.52 23.65 -15.16
N ASP A 2 3.28 23.33 -14.13
CA ASP A 2 3.52 21.96 -13.69
C ASP A 2 2.58 21.69 -12.51
N THR A 3 1.43 21.09 -12.79
CA THR A 3 0.41 20.78 -11.78
C THR A 3 0.57 19.35 -11.30
N LEU A 4 1.73 19.03 -10.75
CA LEU A 4 1.89 17.90 -9.86
C LEU A 4 1.78 18.45 -8.44
N LYS A 5 0.58 18.42 -7.87
CA LYS A 5 0.41 18.54 -6.42
C LYS A 5 1.24 17.42 -5.80
N ASP A 6 2.40 17.80 -5.27
CA ASP A 6 3.31 17.06 -4.39
C ASP A 6 2.66 15.78 -3.86
N GLY A 7 2.86 14.68 -4.59
CA GLY A 7 2.12 13.43 -4.39
C GLY A 7 2.44 12.86 -3.02
N GLU A 8 1.48 12.89 -2.11
CA GLU A 8 1.61 12.19 -0.83
C GLU A 8 1.89 10.71 -1.12
N LEU A 9 3.03 10.23 -0.60
CA LEU A 9 3.35 8.80 -0.63
C LEU A 9 2.26 8.08 0.15
N ARG A 10 1.42 7.34 -0.57
CA ARG A 10 0.40 6.47 0.01
C ARG A 10 0.99 5.07 0.09
N TYR A 11 0.75 4.44 1.23
CA TYR A 11 1.18 3.09 1.50
C TYR A 11 -0.05 2.22 1.65
N ASP A 12 0.00 1.04 1.07
CA ASP A 12 -0.85 -0.07 1.48
C ASP A 12 -0.05 -0.90 2.48
N LEU A 13 -0.75 -1.49 3.45
CA LEU A 13 -0.12 -2.27 4.51
C LEU A 13 -0.78 -3.64 4.60
N LEU A 14 0.06 -4.66 4.66
CA LEU A 14 -0.35 -6.04 4.85
C LEU A 14 0.50 -6.63 5.98
N THR A 15 -0.16 -7.15 7.00
CA THR A 15 0.50 -7.74 8.17
C THR A 15 -0.08 -9.10 8.49
N GLY A 16 0.75 -9.98 9.03
CA GLY A 16 0.41 -11.31 9.50
C GLY A 16 1.64 -11.97 10.10
N GLU A 17 1.49 -13.20 10.57
CA GLU A 17 2.58 -14.03 11.07
C GLU A 17 3.41 -14.60 9.91
N ASP A 18 2.74 -15.05 8.86
CA ASP A 18 3.38 -15.59 7.65
C ASP A 18 2.86 -14.88 6.41
N ILE A 19 3.77 -14.43 5.54
CA ILE A 19 3.46 -13.85 4.22
C ILE A 19 4.14 -14.68 3.15
N THR A 20 3.36 -15.28 2.26
CA THR A 20 3.83 -16.02 1.09
C THR A 20 3.49 -15.24 -0.18
N VAL A 21 4.50 -14.92 -1.00
CA VAL A 21 4.32 -14.26 -2.29
C VAL A 21 4.69 -15.23 -3.40
N SER A 22 3.78 -15.42 -4.35
CA SER A 22 4.02 -16.17 -5.59
C SER A 22 4.22 -15.19 -6.73
N VAL A 23 5.29 -15.41 -7.50
CA VAL A 23 5.66 -14.61 -8.67
C VAL A 23 5.58 -15.50 -9.90
N LYS A 24 4.93 -15.02 -10.95
CA LYS A 24 4.80 -15.70 -12.24
C LYS A 24 5.01 -14.66 -13.34
N ASP A 25 5.78 -15.03 -14.36
CA ASP A 25 6.08 -14.13 -15.49
C ASP A 25 6.61 -12.75 -15.02
N GLU A 26 7.53 -12.79 -14.04
CA GLU A 26 8.14 -11.61 -13.38
C GLU A 26 7.15 -10.67 -12.66
N GLN A 27 5.90 -11.10 -12.48
CA GLN A 27 4.84 -10.34 -11.84
C GLN A 27 4.32 -11.06 -10.61
N VAL A 28 3.86 -10.29 -9.62
CA VAL A 28 3.15 -10.87 -8.46
C VAL A 28 1.85 -11.49 -8.96
N ASP A 29 1.66 -12.76 -8.66
CA ASP A 29 0.46 -13.53 -9.02
C ASP A 29 -0.46 -13.66 -7.80
N THR A 30 0.10 -14.09 -6.67
CA THR A 30 -0.66 -14.35 -5.45
C THR A 30 0.11 -13.88 -4.22
N VAL A 31 -0.59 -13.24 -3.27
CA VAL A 31 -0.09 -12.98 -1.93
C VAL A 31 -1.02 -13.67 -0.92
N ILE A 32 -0.45 -14.50 -0.05
CA ILE A 32 -1.19 -15.19 1.02
C ILE A 32 -0.60 -14.76 2.36
N VAL A 33 -1.46 -14.31 3.25
CA VAL A 33 -1.08 -13.85 4.59
C VAL A 33 -1.85 -14.62 5.62
N ARG A 34 -1.15 -15.18 6.60
CA ARG A 34 -1.71 -16.05 7.64
C ARG A 34 -1.35 -15.55 9.03
N GLY A 35 -2.19 -15.91 9.99
CA GLY A 35 -1.99 -15.62 11.41
C GLY A 35 -2.28 -14.14 11.70
N ARG A 36 -3.52 -13.86 12.13
CA ARG A 36 -4.00 -12.49 12.41
C ARG A 36 -3.76 -11.54 11.22
N ALA A 37 -4.07 -12.04 10.02
CA ALA A 37 -3.89 -11.31 8.78
C ALA A 37 -4.72 -10.01 8.78
N THR A 38 -4.04 -8.88 8.55
CA THR A 38 -4.67 -7.56 8.45
C THR A 38 -4.19 -6.87 7.19
N SER A 39 -5.11 -6.27 6.44
CA SER A 39 -4.80 -5.52 5.23
C SER A 39 -5.47 -4.15 5.25
N TYR A 40 -4.72 -3.13 4.85
CA TYR A 40 -5.19 -1.79 4.50
C TYR A 40 -4.76 -1.51 3.07
N TYR A 41 -5.70 -1.19 2.18
CA TYR A 41 -5.37 -0.84 0.80
C TYR A 41 -6.29 0.21 0.21
N HIS A 42 -5.72 1.11 -0.57
CA HIS A 42 -6.47 2.15 -1.26
C HIS A 42 -7.19 1.57 -2.48
N LEU A 43 -8.48 1.85 -2.60
CA LEU A 43 -9.26 1.47 -3.78
C LEU A 43 -9.24 2.61 -4.78
N PHE A 44 -8.83 2.32 -6.02
CA PHE A 44 -8.89 3.25 -7.14
C PHE A 44 -9.80 2.69 -8.23
N GLU A 45 -10.65 3.54 -8.81
CA GLU A 45 -11.37 3.22 -10.05
C GLU A 45 -11.20 4.40 -11.00
N ASP A 46 -10.82 4.13 -12.25
CA ASP A 46 -10.54 5.13 -13.29
C ASP A 46 -9.49 6.17 -12.85
N GLY A 47 -8.48 5.73 -12.08
CA GLY A 47 -7.43 6.59 -11.52
C GLY A 47 -7.89 7.50 -10.38
N VAL A 48 -9.15 7.41 -9.97
CA VAL A 48 -9.72 8.19 -8.86
C VAL A 48 -9.79 7.32 -7.61
N GLU A 49 -9.19 7.81 -6.53
CA GLU A 49 -9.30 7.15 -5.23
C GLU A 49 -10.76 7.13 -4.78
N LYS A 50 -11.29 5.93 -4.54
CA LYS A 50 -12.63 5.69 -4.04
C LYS A 50 -12.66 5.52 -2.53
N GLY A 51 -11.53 5.23 -1.89
CA GLY A 51 -11.45 5.14 -0.45
C GLY A 51 -10.38 4.14 -0.01
N LEU A 52 -10.53 3.67 1.22
CA LEU A 52 -9.61 2.76 1.88
C LEU A 52 -10.37 1.52 2.34
N ASN A 53 -9.87 0.33 2.02
CA ASN A 53 -10.38 -0.92 2.52
C ASN A 53 -9.53 -1.39 3.70
N LYS A 54 -10.20 -1.83 4.77
CA LYS A 54 -9.59 -2.54 5.89
C LYS A 54 -10.16 -3.94 5.98
N VAL A 55 -9.29 -4.94 6.03
CA VAL A 55 -9.67 -6.35 6.06
C VAL A 55 -8.92 -7.05 7.18
N LEU A 56 -9.62 -7.89 7.95
CA LEU A 56 -9.05 -8.72 9.01
C LEU A 56 -9.55 -10.16 8.87
N GLY A 57 -8.67 -11.13 9.12
CA GLY A 57 -9.01 -12.54 9.21
C GLY A 57 -7.82 -13.40 9.62
N ASP A 58 -8.00 -14.72 9.62
CA ASP A 58 -6.91 -15.67 9.88
C ASP A 58 -6.03 -15.87 8.64
N GLU A 59 -6.64 -15.94 7.46
CA GLU A 59 -5.95 -15.93 6.16
C GLU A 59 -6.55 -14.83 5.26
N ILE A 60 -5.68 -14.01 4.65
CA ILE A 60 -6.02 -13.11 3.54
C ILE A 60 -5.26 -13.59 2.31
N ARG A 61 -5.98 -13.87 1.23
CA ARG A 61 -5.42 -14.21 -0.08
C ARG A 61 -5.78 -13.15 -1.11
N MET A 62 -4.76 -12.55 -1.71
CA MET A 62 -4.87 -11.57 -2.78
C MET A 62 -4.42 -12.20 -4.09
N LEU A 63 -5.26 -12.08 -5.11
CA LEU A 63 -5.00 -12.58 -6.46
C LEU A 63 -4.82 -11.39 -7.40
N PHE A 64 -3.73 -11.41 -8.14
CA PHE A 64 -3.34 -10.37 -9.08
C PHE A 64 -3.42 -10.89 -10.51
N SER A 65 -3.75 -10.02 -11.45
CA SER A 65 -3.70 -10.27 -12.90
C SER A 65 -3.27 -8.99 -13.58
N ASP A 66 -2.32 -9.08 -14.51
CA ASP A 66 -1.81 -7.94 -15.28
C ASP A 66 -1.30 -6.80 -14.38
N GLY A 67 -0.65 -7.16 -13.27
CA GLY A 67 -0.13 -6.21 -12.28
C GLY A 67 -1.20 -5.57 -11.38
N GLU A 68 -2.48 -5.93 -11.51
CA GLU A 68 -3.58 -5.35 -10.75
C GLU A 68 -4.22 -6.35 -9.78
N LEU A 69 -4.59 -5.89 -8.59
CA LEU A 69 -5.35 -6.68 -7.63
C LEU A 69 -6.76 -6.95 -8.16
N LYS A 70 -7.09 -8.21 -8.42
CA LYS A 70 -8.41 -8.62 -8.94
C LYS A 70 -9.35 -9.15 -7.87
N LYS A 71 -8.80 -9.82 -6.85
CA LYS A 71 -9.61 -10.46 -5.83
C LYS A 71 -8.92 -10.51 -4.48
N VAL A 72 -9.69 -10.25 -3.43
CA VAL A 72 -9.31 -10.48 -2.04
C VAL A 72 -10.24 -11.54 -1.47
N ILE A 73 -9.69 -12.61 -0.92
CA ILE A 73 -10.40 -13.70 -0.25
C ILE A 73 -9.96 -13.69 1.20
N VAL A 74 -10.93 -13.72 2.12
CA VAL A 74 -10.68 -13.71 3.55
C VAL A 74 -11.26 -14.98 4.14
N THR A 75 -10.51 -15.67 4.98
CA THR A 75 -10.93 -16.90 5.64
C THR A 75 -10.62 -16.79 7.12
N SER A 76 -11.54 -17.23 7.98
CA SER A 76 -11.34 -17.29 9.43
C SER A 76 -12.14 -18.44 10.03
N ASP A 77 -11.59 -19.07 11.07
CA ASP A 77 -12.22 -20.15 11.81
C ASP A 77 -12.02 -19.96 13.33
N PRO A 78 -13.07 -19.62 14.10
CA PRO A 78 -14.47 -19.43 13.69
C PRO A 78 -14.67 -18.14 12.85
N SER A 79 -15.83 -17.97 12.22
CA SER A 79 -16.19 -16.93 11.23
C SER A 79 -16.10 -15.45 11.71
N THR A 80 -14.93 -14.99 12.15
CA THR A 80 -14.69 -13.63 12.68
C THR A 80 -13.97 -12.71 11.68
N SER A 81 -13.88 -13.10 10.41
CA SER A 81 -13.34 -12.23 9.36
C SER A 81 -14.19 -10.98 9.18
N THR A 82 -13.54 -9.82 8.99
CA THR A 82 -14.22 -8.55 8.70
C THR A 82 -13.58 -7.85 7.52
N GLY A 83 -14.39 -7.21 6.69
CA GLY A 83 -13.94 -6.35 5.61
C GLY A 83 -14.82 -5.11 5.56
N THR A 84 -14.22 -3.94 5.70
CA THR A 84 -14.93 -2.66 5.75
C THR A 84 -14.31 -1.69 4.75
N PHE A 85 -15.16 -1.17 3.86
CA PHE A 85 -14.81 -0.09 2.95
C PHE A 85 -15.12 1.27 3.56
N TYR A 86 -14.13 2.16 3.50
CA TYR A 86 -14.23 3.53 4.00
C TYR A 86 -14.14 4.49 2.81
N PRO A 87 -15.26 5.09 2.36
CA PRO A 87 -15.26 6.06 1.27
C PRO A 87 -14.48 7.33 1.65
N PRO A 88 -14.20 8.25 0.70
CA PRO A 88 -13.25 9.35 0.91
C PRO A 88 -13.70 10.31 2.03
N LYS A 89 -15.01 10.37 2.28
CA LYS A 89 -15.61 11.20 3.34
C LYS A 89 -15.37 10.66 4.75
N SER A 90 -15.09 9.35 4.89
CA SER A 90 -14.93 8.68 6.19
C SER A 90 -13.61 7.93 6.34
N LYS A 91 -12.73 7.96 5.33
CA LYS A 91 -11.44 7.26 5.36
C LYS A 91 -10.42 7.86 6.35
N ALA A 92 -10.54 9.14 6.69
CA ALA A 92 -9.54 9.87 7.48
C ALA A 92 -9.17 9.19 8.81
N MET A 93 -10.15 8.55 9.47
CA MET A 93 -9.92 7.82 10.71
C MET A 93 -9.04 6.57 10.49
N ILE A 94 -9.30 5.83 9.42
CA ILE A 94 -8.57 4.59 9.11
C ILE A 94 -7.21 4.91 8.48
N GLU A 95 -7.10 6.00 7.74
CA GLU A 95 -5.84 6.53 7.22
C GLU A 95 -4.91 6.96 8.35
N LYS A 96 -5.47 7.58 9.42
CA LYS A 96 -4.71 7.85 10.64
C LYS A 96 -4.22 6.56 11.32
N GLU A 97 -5.10 5.57 11.47
CA GLU A 97 -4.74 4.26 12.04
C GLU A 97 -3.61 3.57 11.24
N LEU A 98 -3.72 3.57 9.91
CA LEU A 98 -2.71 3.06 8.99
C LEU A 98 -1.36 3.77 9.18
N ASN A 99 -1.37 5.11 9.22
CA ASN A 99 -0.16 5.89 9.43
C ASN A 99 0.50 5.63 10.80
N GLU A 100 -0.29 5.41 11.85
CA GLU A 100 0.23 5.01 13.16
C GLU A 100 0.88 3.63 13.13
N LEU A 101 0.34 2.68 12.35
CA LEU A 101 0.94 1.36 12.15
C LEU A 101 2.24 1.44 11.35
N LEU A 102 2.25 2.22 10.27
CA LEU A 102 3.44 2.45 9.44
C LEU A 102 4.58 3.06 10.28
N ALA A 103 4.27 4.06 11.11
CA ALA A 103 5.25 4.67 12.00
C ALA A 103 5.87 3.68 13.00
N LYS A 104 5.09 2.72 13.51
CA LYS A 104 5.59 1.67 14.43
C LYS A 104 6.60 0.73 13.76
N ILE A 105 6.51 0.55 12.45
CA ILE A 105 7.44 -0.28 11.67
C ILE A 105 8.52 0.55 10.96
N GLY A 106 8.67 1.84 11.32
CA GLY A 106 9.71 2.73 10.79
C GLY A 106 9.42 3.27 9.40
N ILE A 107 8.23 3.06 8.84
CA ILE A 107 7.79 3.67 7.58
C ILE A 107 7.11 4.98 7.93
N VAL A 108 7.82 6.10 7.75
CA VAL A 108 7.27 7.42 8.08
C VAL A 108 6.83 8.11 6.78
N SER A 109 5.52 8.32 6.63
CA SER A 109 4.92 9.07 5.52
C SER A 109 5.17 10.60 5.60
N THR A 110 6.25 11.04 6.26
CA THR A 110 6.57 12.48 6.34
C THR A 110 7.67 12.80 5.33
N LYS A 111 7.49 13.91 4.61
CA LYS A 111 8.38 14.47 3.57
C LYS A 111 9.87 14.63 3.96
N LYS A 112 10.30 14.20 5.15
CA LYS A 112 11.59 14.52 5.77
C LYS A 112 12.74 13.57 5.42
N ASP A 113 12.47 12.38 4.88
CA ASP A 113 13.53 11.42 4.52
C ASP A 113 13.88 11.40 3.03
N ARG A 114 13.74 12.54 2.34
CA ARG A 114 14.50 12.73 1.09
C ARG A 114 15.96 12.95 1.49
N PRO A 115 16.91 12.02 1.24
CA PRO A 115 18.29 12.46 1.13
C PRO A 115 18.29 13.51 0.01
N ALA A 116 18.80 14.70 0.31
CA ALA A 116 19.11 15.68 -0.72
C ALA A 116 20.13 15.00 -1.64
N THR A 117 19.66 14.40 -2.73
CA THR A 117 20.56 13.87 -3.75
C THR A 117 21.36 15.05 -4.23
N GLN A 118 22.65 14.97 -3.94
CA GLN A 118 23.67 15.88 -4.40
C GLN A 118 23.65 15.82 -5.93
N GLU A 119 23.01 16.78 -6.58
CA GLU A 119 23.42 17.18 -7.93
C GLU A 119 24.61 18.12 -7.77
N ALA A 120 25.74 17.55 -7.39
CA ALA A 120 27.04 18.13 -7.62
C ALA A 120 27.54 17.62 -8.98
N GLU A 121 27.92 18.59 -9.82
CA GLU A 121 28.91 18.44 -10.89
C GLU A 121 28.52 17.66 -12.14
N LYS A 122 27.94 18.38 -13.12
CA LYS A 122 28.51 18.43 -14.48
C LYS A 122 27.98 19.63 -15.25
N LYS A 123 28.67 20.76 -15.13
CA LYS A 123 28.79 21.80 -16.18
C LYS A 123 30.01 22.70 -15.91
N SER A 124 31.18 22.07 -15.87
CA SER A 124 32.48 22.70 -16.10
C SER A 124 33.25 21.78 -17.03
N SER A 125 33.09 21.96 -18.34
CA SER A 125 34.09 21.68 -19.38
C SER A 125 33.48 21.97 -20.76
N ASP A 126 34.22 22.77 -21.51
CA ASP A 126 34.25 22.94 -22.97
C ASP A 126 33.11 23.66 -23.71
N LYS A 127 33.33 24.95 -23.93
CA LYS A 127 33.94 25.46 -25.19
C LYS A 127 34.19 26.97 -25.00
N SER A 128 35.46 27.38 -24.91
CA SER A 128 36.35 27.77 -26.02
C SER A 128 35.87 29.04 -26.72
#